data_AF-R6KDI1-F1
#
_entry.id   AF-R6KDI1-F1
#
_cell.length_a   1.000
_cell.length_b   1.000
_cell.length_c   1.000
_cell.angle_alpha   90.00
_cell.angle_beta   90.00
_cell.angle_gamma   90.00
#
_symmetry.space_group_name_H-M   'P 1'
#
loop_
_entity.id
_entity.type
_entity.pdbx_description
1 polymer ?
#
loop_
_entity_poly.entity_id
_entity_poly.type
_entity_poly.pdbx_seq_one_letter_code
_entity_poly.pdbx_strand_id
1 'polypeptide(L)'
;MARVRLFLEINGTGKSTVLRSINLLYANIINQIVNRKELKQSYAIQLEDIRYGARETQISAVFDIKGECIEYGRRMVRNTGKKYENKDGIRRISEIFHSEYVSDETSLL
;
A
#
# COMPACT_ATOMS: atom_id res chain seq x y z
N MET A 1 -20.37 12.23 7.09
CA MET A 1 -20.05 13.18 6.01
C MET A 1 -18.83 12.69 5.26
N ALA A 2 -18.94 12.40 3.96
CA ALA A 2 -17.76 12.11 3.15
C ALA A 2 -17.00 13.41 2.85
N ARG A 3 -15.68 13.41 3.00
CA ARG A 3 -14.82 14.53 2.58
C ARG A 3 -14.20 14.19 1.22
N VAL A 4 -14.42 15.07 0.24
CA VAL A 4 -13.85 14.92 -1.10
C VAL A 4 -12.61 15.79 -1.22
N ARG A 5 -11.53 15.24 -1.80
CA ARG A 5 -10.32 16.00 -2.15
C ARG A 5 -10.09 15.90 -3.65
N LEU A 6 -9.97 17.06 -4.30
CA LEU A 6 -9.73 17.20 -5.74
C LEU A 6 -8.28 17.63 -5.99
N PHE A 7 -7.65 17.05 -7.01
CA PHE A 7 -6.33 17.45 -7.50
C PHE A 7 -6.49 18.13 -8.87
N LEU A 8 -6.30 19.46 -8.94
CA LEU A 8 -6.53 20.27 -10.14
C LEU A 8 -5.23 20.92 -10.63
N GLU A 9 -4.66 20.42 -11.73
CA GLU A 9 -3.44 20.94 -12.36
C GLU A 9 -3.36 20.49 -13.83
N ILE A 10 -2.43 21.04 -14.62
CA ILE A 10 -2.17 20.63 -16.02
C ILE A 10 -1.64 19.18 -16.13
N ASN A 11 -1.70 18.57 -17.31
CA ASN A 11 -1.18 17.21 -17.52
C ASN A 11 0.33 17.13 -17.23
N GLY A 12 0.78 15.98 -16.72
CA GLY A 12 2.21 15.72 -16.46
C GLY A 12 2.72 16.16 -15.08
N THR A 13 1.90 16.76 -14.22
CA THR A 13 2.33 17.23 -12.89
C THR A 13 2.43 16.15 -11.81
N GLY A 14 2.06 14.91 -12.12
CA GLY A 14 2.19 13.77 -11.20
C GLY A 14 0.92 13.40 -10.42
N LYS A 15 -0.25 13.97 -10.76
CA LYS A 15 -1.54 13.57 -10.16
C LYS A 15 -1.79 12.05 -10.24
N SER A 16 -1.57 11.45 -11.41
CA SER A 16 -1.68 9.99 -11.58
C SER A 16 -0.61 9.22 -10.81
N THR A 17 0.57 9.82 -10.58
CA THR A 17 1.64 9.24 -9.76
C THR A 17 1.23 9.15 -8.29
N VAL A 18 0.49 10.15 -7.77
CA VAL A 18 -0.07 10.11 -6.41
C VAL A 18 -1.06 8.95 -6.29
N LEU A 19 -2.02 8.83 -7.21
CA LEU A 19 -3.01 7.73 -7.20
C LEU A 19 -2.34 6.36 -7.34
N ARG A 20 -1.30 6.26 -8.19
CA ARG A 20 -0.50 5.04 -8.32
C ARG A 20 0.21 4.68 -7.02
N SER A 21 0.76 5.65 -6.30
CA SER A 21 1.42 5.43 -5.00
C SER A 21 0.44 4.89 -3.97
N ILE A 22 -0.80 5.40 -3.96
CA ILE A 22 -1.89 4.88 -3.12
C ILE A 22 -2.18 3.42 -3.47
N ASN A 23 -2.37 3.09 -4.74
CA ASN A 23 -2.60 1.71 -5.18
C ASN A 23 -1.46 0.76 -4.79
N LEU A 24 -0.20 1.21 -4.91
CA LEU A 24 0.98 0.44 -4.54
C LEU A 24 1.07 0.13 -3.04
N LEU A 25 0.54 1.01 -2.18
CA LEU A 25 0.42 0.75 -0.74
C LEU A 25 -0.71 -0.24 -0.46
N TYR A 26 -1.92 0.07 -0.93
CA TYR A 26 -3.12 -0.73 -0.63
C TYR A 26 -3.07 -2.14 -1.21
N ALA A 27 -2.51 -2.35 -2.39
CA ALA A 27 -2.45 -3.69 -2.98
C ALA A 27 -1.72 -4.70 -2.08
N ASN A 28 -0.63 -4.29 -1.42
CA ASN A 28 0.10 -5.19 -0.52
C ASN A 28 -0.66 -5.41 0.80
N ILE A 29 -1.33 -4.35 1.32
CA ILE A 29 -2.22 -4.45 2.48
C ILE A 29 -3.34 -5.45 2.23
N ILE A 30 -4.04 -5.31 1.10
CA ILE A 30 -5.11 -6.22 0.68
C ILE A 30 -4.57 -7.63 0.51
N ASN A 31 -3.43 -7.81 -0.14
CA ASN A 31 -2.81 -9.13 -0.31
C ASN A 31 -2.52 -9.80 1.05
N GLN A 32 -2.04 -9.04 2.04
CA GLN A 32 -1.74 -9.56 3.37
C GLN A 32 -3.01 -9.95 4.13
N ILE A 33 -4.06 -9.11 4.05
CA ILE A 33 -5.35 -9.37 4.70
C ILE A 33 -6.05 -10.57 4.06
N VAL A 34 -6.11 -10.63 2.73
CA VAL A 34 -6.84 -11.68 2.02
C VAL A 34 -6.10 -13.01 2.08
N ASN A 35 -4.77 -13.00 1.95
CA ASN A 35 -3.91 -14.19 2.03
C ASN A 35 -4.37 -15.39 1.16
N ARG A 36 -5.04 -15.12 0.03
CA ARG A 36 -5.50 -16.13 -0.95
C ARG A 36 -4.82 -15.89 -2.29
N LYS A 37 -4.25 -16.95 -2.88
CA LYS A 37 -3.40 -16.84 -4.09
C LYS A 37 -4.19 -16.35 -5.30
N GLU A 38 -5.44 -16.76 -5.41
CA GLU A 38 -6.37 -16.46 -6.49
C GLU A 38 -6.87 -15.00 -6.48
N LEU A 39 -6.76 -14.29 -5.35
CA LEU A 39 -7.18 -12.89 -5.20
C LEU A 39 -6.00 -11.90 -5.15
N LYS A 40 -4.79 -12.38 -5.48
CA LYS A 40 -3.57 -11.60 -5.35
C LYS A 40 -3.58 -10.41 -6.31
N GLN A 41 -3.58 -9.21 -5.75
CA GLN A 41 -3.39 -7.95 -6.45
C GLN A 41 -1.97 -7.87 -7.00
N SER A 42 -1.82 -7.69 -8.32
CA SER A 42 -0.54 -7.55 -9.00
C SER A 42 -0.15 -6.08 -9.16
N TYR A 43 0.17 -5.41 -8.05
CA TYR A 43 0.70 -4.05 -8.03
C TYR A 43 2.03 -4.03 -7.27
N ALA A 44 3.11 -3.80 -8.00
CA ALA A 44 4.46 -3.73 -7.47
C ALA A 44 5.18 -2.51 -8.01
N ILE A 45 6.08 -1.93 -7.19
CA ILE A 45 6.99 -0.88 -7.61
C ILE A 45 7.83 -1.41 -8.78
N GLN A 46 7.89 -0.65 -9.86
CA GLN A 46 8.68 -0.93 -11.05
C GLN A 46 9.80 0.10 -11.23
N LEU A 47 10.71 -0.15 -12.18
CA LEU A 47 11.82 0.77 -12.46
C LEU A 47 11.33 2.13 -12.98
N GLU A 48 10.19 2.17 -13.68
CA GLU A 48 9.57 3.39 -14.21
C GLU A 48 9.03 4.30 -13.09
N ASP A 49 8.78 3.73 -11.90
CA ASP A 49 8.36 4.49 -10.72
C ASP A 49 9.52 5.25 -10.06
N ILE A 50 10.75 4.95 -10.47
CA ILE A 50 11.94 5.65 -10.00
C ILE A 50 12.21 6.83 -10.92
N ARG A 51 12.14 8.04 -10.37
CA ARG A 51 12.46 9.29 -11.08
C ARG A 51 13.82 9.17 -11.79
N TYR A 52 13.90 9.69 -13.01
CA TYR A 52 15.14 9.72 -13.79
C TYR A 52 16.30 10.33 -12.97
N GLY A 53 17.46 9.68 -13.00
CA GLY A 53 18.64 10.06 -12.20
C GLY A 53 18.60 9.69 -10.71
N ALA A 54 17.44 9.28 -10.17
CA ALA A 54 17.34 8.86 -8.76
C ALA A 54 17.85 7.43 -8.54
N ARG A 55 18.50 7.20 -7.39
CA ARG A 55 19.06 5.90 -6.99
C ARG A 55 18.01 4.92 -6.48
N GLU A 56 16.92 5.43 -5.92
CA GLU A 56 15.82 4.65 -5.36
C GLU A 56 14.51 5.45 -5.40
N THR A 57 13.40 4.76 -5.17
CA THR A 57 12.09 5.35 -4.90
C THR A 57 11.53 4.78 -3.61
N GLN A 58 10.77 5.59 -2.89
CA GLN A 58 10.12 5.22 -1.64
C GLN A 58 8.71 5.80 -1.62
N ILE A 59 7.77 5.00 -1.11
CA ILE A 59 6.40 5.40 -0.80
C ILE A 59 6.12 5.03 0.66
N SER A 60 5.54 5.93 1.43
CA SER A 60 5.09 5.67 2.80
C SER A 60 3.84 6.47 3.12
N ALA A 61 3.06 5.96 4.06
CA ALA A 61 1.89 6.62 4.61
C ALA A 61 1.71 6.21 6.08
N VAL A 62 0.99 7.06 6.82
CA VAL A 62 0.49 6.74 8.15
C VAL A 62 -1.00 6.44 8.03
N PHE A 63 -1.39 5.27 8.52
CA PHE A 63 -2.77 4.80 8.55
C PHE A 63 -3.32 5.00 9.95
N ASP A 64 -4.34 5.83 10.10
CA ASP A 64 -5.13 5.91 11.33
C ASP A 64 -6.23 4.86 11.27
N ILE A 65 -6.10 3.82 12.11
CA ILE A 65 -7.06 2.73 12.23
C ILE A 65 -7.50 2.68 13.69
N LYS A 66 -8.75 3.09 13.95
CA LYS A 66 -9.34 3.14 15.30
C LYS A 66 -8.50 3.96 16.31
N GLY A 67 -7.84 5.03 15.85
CA GLY A 67 -7.00 5.87 16.70
C GLY A 67 -5.58 5.33 16.90
N GLU A 68 -5.25 4.18 16.32
CA GLU A 68 -3.87 3.70 16.21
C GLU A 68 -3.25 4.19 14.90
N CYS A 69 -2.18 4.99 15.01
CA CYS A 69 -1.42 5.48 13.86
C CYS A 69 -0.31 4.49 13.50
N ILE A 70 -0.43 3.81 12.36
CA ILE A 70 0.51 2.80 11.90
C ILE A 70 1.23 3.31 10.66
N GLU A 71 2.56 3.42 10.73
CA GLU A 71 3.37 3.73 9.55
C GLU A 71 3.58 2.48 8.69
N TYR A 72 3.35 2.61 7.39
CA TYR A 72 3.70 1.59 6.43
C TYR A 72 4.28 2.20 5.16
N GLY A 73 5.30 1.53 4.61
CA GLY A 73 6.00 2.00 3.44
C GLY A 73 6.77 0.91 2.72
N ARG A 74 7.16 1.23 1.49
CA ARG A 74 7.86 0.35 0.55
C ARG A 74 8.92 1.16 -0.20
N ARG A 75 10.04 0.53 -0.56
CA ARG A 75 11.09 1.16 -1.37
C ARG A 75 11.66 0.20 -2.40
N MET A 76 12.24 0.75 -3.46
CA MET A 76 12.98 0.00 -4.48
C MET A 76 14.27 0.71 -4.86
N VAL A 77 15.38 -0.04 -4.89
CA VAL A 77 16.70 0.46 -5.30
C VAL A 77 16.92 0.17 -6.79
N ARG A 78 17.26 1.20 -7.58
CA ARG A 78 17.37 1.13 -9.05
C ARG A 78 18.36 0.06 -9.51
N ASN A 79 19.61 0.14 -9.04
CA ASN A 79 20.70 -0.67 -9.59
C ASN A 79 20.61 -2.17 -9.26
N THR A 80 19.86 -2.52 -8.22
CA THR A 80 19.75 -3.92 -7.76
C THR A 80 18.36 -4.50 -7.97
N GLY A 81 17.36 -3.66 -8.24
CA GLY A 81 15.96 -4.04 -8.22
C GLY A 81 15.44 -4.48 -6.84
N LYS A 82 16.27 -4.41 -5.78
CA LYS A 82 15.88 -4.86 -4.44
C LYS A 82 14.74 -4.02 -3.89
N LYS A 83 13.71 -4.72 -3.42
CA LYS A 83 12.51 -4.14 -2.80
C LYS A 83 12.56 -4.33 -1.30
N TYR A 84 12.12 -3.32 -0.57
CA TYR A 84 12.01 -3.34 0.88
C TYR A 84 10.61 -2.92 1.29
N GLU A 85 10.14 -3.45 2.42
CA GLU A 85 8.84 -3.11 3.01
C GLU A 85 8.97 -3.06 4.54
N ASN A 86 8.20 -2.16 5.17
CA ASN A 86 8.02 -2.20 6.61
C ASN A 86 7.10 -3.38 6.96
N LYS A 87 7.71 -4.48 7.42
CA LYS A 87 6.99 -5.72 7.79
C LYS A 87 6.17 -5.59 9.05
N ASP A 88 6.54 -4.71 9.97
CA ASP A 88 5.83 -4.56 11.24
C ASP A 88 4.54 -3.77 11.04
N GLY A 89 4.58 -2.70 10.25
CA GLY A 89 3.40 -1.92 9.89
C GLY A 89 2.35 -2.74 9.12
N ILE A 90 2.78 -3.48 8.09
CA ILE A 90 1.86 -4.32 7.30
C ILE A 90 1.25 -5.46 8.13
N ARG A 91 2.04 -6.06 9.04
CA ARG A 91 1.55 -7.10 9.95
C ARG A 91 0.50 -6.53 10.89
N ARG A 92 0.80 -5.40 11.53
CA ARG A 92 -0.12 -4.76 12.48
C ARG A 92 -1.44 -4.36 11.83
N ILE A 93 -1.40 -3.77 10.64
CA ILE A 93 -2.59 -3.46 9.86
C ILE A 93 -3.41 -4.75 9.63
N SER A 94 -2.77 -5.83 9.15
CA SER A 94 -3.46 -7.09 8.88
C SER A 94 -4.10 -7.70 10.12
N GLU A 95 -3.42 -7.71 11.26
CA GLU A 95 -3.93 -8.24 12.53
C GLU A 95 -5.21 -7.53 12.97
N ILE A 96 -5.26 -6.20 12.85
CA ILE A 96 -6.47 -5.42 13.17
C ILE A 96 -7.62 -5.83 12.25
N PHE A 97 -7.38 -6.00 10.94
CA PHE A 97 -8.44 -6.42 10.03
C PHE A 97 -8.89 -7.87 10.28
N HIS A 98 -7.97 -8.78 10.57
CA HIS A 98 -8.29 -10.19 10.84
C HIS A 98 -9.11 -10.36 12.12
N SER A 99 -8.73 -9.67 13.20
CA SER A 99 -9.43 -9.74 14.48
C SER A 99 -10.84 -9.15 14.46
N GLU A 100 -11.15 -8.29 13.49
CA GLU A 100 -12.42 -7.54 13.46
C GLU A 100 -13.38 -8.04 12.39
N TYR A 101 -12.86 -8.51 11.26
CA TYR A 101 -13.67 -8.78 10.06
C TYR A 101 -13.52 -10.19 9.51
N VAL A 102 -12.59 -10.99 10.03
CA VAL A 102 -12.32 -12.35 9.53
C VAL A 102 -12.53 -13.41 10.61
N SER A 103 -12.67 -13.02 11.88
CA SER A 103 -12.74 -13.95 13.02
C SER A 103 -14.07 -14.71 13.20
N ASP A 104 -15.05 -14.61 12.30
CA ASP A 104 -16.35 -15.32 12.40
C ASP A 104 -16.78 -16.03 11.11
N GLU A 105 -15.85 -16.57 10.30
CA GLU A 105 -16.20 -17.45 9.16
C GLU A 105 -16.06 -18.96 9.47
N THR A 106 -15.88 -19.35 10.74
CA THR A 106 -15.79 -20.77 11.15
C THR A 106 -17.02 -21.30 11.92
N SER A 107 -18.14 -20.58 11.94
CA SER A 107 -19.35 -20.98 12.69
C SER A 107 -20.57 -21.34 11.84
N LEU A 108 -20.42 -21.47 10.51
CA LEU A 108 -21.53 -21.78 9.59
C LEU A 108 -21.19 -22.92 8.61
N LEU A 109 -20.58 -23.99 9.13
CA LEU A 109 -20.58 -25.33 8.52
C LEU A 109 -20.97 -26.38 9.55
#